data_AF-A0A1B6MJL2-F1
#
_entry.id   AF-A0A1B6MJL2-F1
#
_cell.length_a   1.000
_cell.length_b   1.000
_cell.length_c   1.000
_cell.angle_alpha   90.00
_cell.angle_beta   90.00
_cell.angle_gamma   90.00
#
_symmetry.space_group_name_H-M   'P 1'
#
loop_
_entity.id
_entity.type
_entity.pdbx_description
1 polymer ?
#
loop_
_entity_poly.entity_id
_entity_poly.type
_entity_poly.pdbx_seq_one_letter_code
_entity_poly.pdbx_strand_id
1 'polypeptide(L)'
;KLTWITDMADVYVTDCSVHLECLQKFVDDYKNCNVEVVRLCEKICDTPLIDIPLHDPFMLKELVHAMADYRYSTTKQLVEYYNQIFKYLVVVYEGFETNMSAMKTHWLLYVEKMDRLVEEAFRLCVKCSLQRLLEHLVGDGTAGPTP
;
A
#
# COMPACT_ATOMS: atom_id res chain seq x y z
N LYS A 1 -17.76 -37.67 -44.11
CA LYS A 1 -18.68 -37.48 -42.97
C LYS A 1 -17.86 -37.55 -41.69
N LEU A 2 -17.42 -36.40 -41.17
CA LEU A 2 -16.77 -36.25 -39.85
C LEU A 2 -16.83 -34.79 -39.34
N THR A 3 -17.66 -33.94 -39.95
CA THR A 3 -17.74 -32.49 -39.67
C THR A 3 -18.31 -32.15 -38.30
N TRP A 4 -19.24 -32.96 -37.76
CA TRP A 4 -19.85 -32.74 -36.44
C TRP A 4 -18.87 -32.80 -35.26
N ILE A 5 -17.78 -33.57 -35.38
CA ILE A 5 -16.78 -33.69 -34.31
C ILE A 5 -15.82 -32.50 -34.37
N THR A 6 -15.52 -31.99 -35.57
CA THR A 6 -14.67 -30.82 -35.77
C THR A 6 -15.37 -29.53 -35.35
N ASP A 7 -16.64 -29.35 -35.71
CA ASP A 7 -17.42 -28.16 -35.33
C ASP A 7 -17.60 -28.07 -33.80
N MET A 8 -17.81 -29.21 -33.13
CA MET A 8 -17.86 -29.27 -31.66
C MET A 8 -16.49 -29.06 -31.00
N ALA A 9 -15.41 -29.51 -31.64
CA ALA A 9 -14.05 -29.28 -31.16
C ALA A 9 -13.66 -27.79 -31.28
N ASP A 10 -14.01 -27.12 -32.38
CA ASP A 10 -13.73 -25.70 -32.59
C ASP A 10 -14.49 -24.81 -31.60
N VAL A 11 -15.75 -25.15 -31.31
CA VAL A 11 -16.53 -24.48 -30.26
C VAL A 11 -15.89 -24.68 -28.89
N TYR A 12 -15.45 -25.90 -28.56
CA TYR A 12 -14.77 -26.19 -27.30
C TYR A 12 -13.44 -25.45 -27.15
N VAL A 13 -12.63 -25.40 -28.21
CA VAL A 13 -11.36 -24.67 -28.23
C VAL A 13 -11.59 -23.16 -28.04
N THR A 14 -12.64 -22.62 -28.68
CA THR A 14 -13.02 -21.22 -28.53
C THR A 14 -13.44 -20.92 -27.09
N ASP A 15 -14.29 -21.75 -26.49
CA ASP A 15 -14.74 -21.60 -25.11
C ASP A 15 -13.58 -21.68 -24.10
N CYS A 16 -12.66 -22.64 -24.29
CA CYS A 16 -11.44 -22.73 -23.50
C CYS A 16 -10.57 -21.48 -23.63
N SER A 17 -10.49 -20.90 -24.84
CA SER A 17 -9.70 -19.69 -25.10
C SER A 17 -10.28 -18.49 -24.35
N VAL A 18 -11.61 -18.33 -24.36
CA VAL A 18 -12.30 -17.28 -23.60
C VAL A 18 -12.06 -17.43 -22.09
N HIS A 19 -12.16 -18.65 -21.56
CA HIS A 19 -11.86 -18.89 -20.15
C HIS A 19 -10.40 -18.59 -19.79
N LEU A 20 -9.46 -18.92 -20.69
CA LEU A 20 -8.05 -18.61 -20.49
C LEU A 20 -7.80 -17.10 -20.49
N GLU A 21 -8.43 -16.35 -21.39
CA GLU A 21 -8.34 -14.88 -21.42
C GLU A 21 -8.89 -14.24 -20.14
N CYS A 22 -10.04 -14.72 -19.65
CA CYS A 22 -10.60 -14.27 -18.38
C CYS A 22 -9.65 -14.55 -17.20
N LEU A 23 -9.08 -15.76 -17.14
CA LEU A 23 -8.12 -16.13 -16.10
C LEU A 23 -6.85 -15.28 -16.17
N GLN A 24 -6.31 -15.06 -17.38
CA GLN A 24 -5.12 -14.25 -17.58
C GLN A 24 -5.34 -12.82 -17.08
N LYS A 25 -6.46 -12.20 -17.46
CA LYS A 25 -6.82 -10.87 -16.99
C LYS A 25 -6.91 -10.81 -15.46
N PHE A 26 -7.57 -11.78 -14.84
CA PHE A 26 -7.68 -11.84 -13.38
C PHE A 26 -6.30 -11.97 -12.71
N VAL A 27 -5.43 -12.83 -13.23
CA VAL A 27 -4.07 -13.02 -12.70
C VAL A 27 -3.25 -11.72 -12.81
N ASP A 28 -3.40 -10.99 -13.90
CA ASP A 28 -2.72 -9.71 -14.11
C ASP A 28 -3.25 -8.64 -13.15
N ASP A 29 -4.58 -8.52 -13.01
CA ASP A 29 -5.21 -7.60 -12.05
C ASP A 29 -4.78 -7.91 -10.61
N TYR A 30 -4.78 -9.19 -10.22
CA TYR A 30 -4.28 -9.66 -8.93
C TYR A 30 -2.84 -9.22 -8.69
N LYS A 31 -1.93 -9.50 -9.63
CA LYS A 31 -0.51 -9.13 -9.49
C LYS A 31 -0.33 -7.62 -9.39
N ASN A 32 -1.02 -6.86 -10.23
CA ASN A 32 -0.96 -5.41 -10.22
C ASN A 32 -1.43 -4.83 -8.89
N CYS A 33 -2.56 -5.32 -8.35
CA CYS A 33 -3.05 -4.92 -7.03
C CYS A 33 -1.99 -5.16 -5.94
N ASN A 34 -1.33 -6.32 -5.95
CA ASN A 34 -0.28 -6.64 -4.97
C ASN A 34 0.91 -5.67 -5.05
N VAL A 35 1.37 -5.36 -6.26
CA VAL A 35 2.47 -4.41 -6.47
C VAL A 35 2.10 -3.02 -5.97
N GLU A 36 0.90 -2.55 -6.28
CA GLU A 36 0.45 -1.22 -5.83
C GLU A 36 0.26 -1.14 -4.31
N VAL A 37 -0.18 -2.23 -3.66
CA VAL A 37 -0.24 -2.29 -2.19
C VAL A 37 1.15 -2.15 -1.58
N VAL A 38 2.16 -2.87 -2.09
CA VAL A 38 3.55 -2.74 -1.61
C VAL A 38 4.06 -1.32 -1.81
N ARG A 39 3.82 -0.73 -2.98
CA ARG A 39 4.21 0.65 -3.30
C ARG A 39 3.56 1.67 -2.36
N LEU A 40 2.31 1.47 -1.98
CA LEU A 40 1.63 2.32 -1.01
C LEU A 40 2.20 2.15 0.40
N CYS A 41 2.59 0.94 0.78
CA CYS A 41 3.29 0.67 2.04
C CYS A 41 4.66 1.38 2.09
N GLU A 42 5.42 1.36 1.00
CA GLU A 42 6.68 2.13 0.89
C GLU A 42 6.43 3.64 1.07
N LYS A 43 5.40 4.18 0.40
CA LYS A 43 5.00 5.59 0.59
C LYS A 43 4.62 5.91 2.04
N ILE A 44 3.93 5.00 2.74
CA ILE A 44 3.60 5.15 4.16
C ILE A 44 4.90 5.27 4.98
N CYS A 45 5.87 4.37 4.76
CA CYS A 45 7.17 4.42 5.44
C CYS A 45 7.90 5.77 5.22
N ASP A 46 7.82 6.31 4.01
CA ASP A 46 8.50 7.54 3.60
C ASP A 46 7.76 8.83 4.00
N THR A 47 6.59 8.72 4.64
CA THR A 47 5.77 9.88 5.04
C THR A 47 5.86 10.08 6.57
N PRO A 48 6.87 10.78 7.09
CA PRO A 48 7.04 10.98 8.53
C PRO A 48 5.95 11.90 9.11
N LEU A 49 5.56 11.65 10.36
CA LEU A 49 4.59 12.46 11.11
C LEU A 49 5.20 13.70 11.75
N ILE A 50 6.52 13.82 11.74
CA ILE A 50 7.28 14.90 12.38
C ILE A 50 8.27 15.47 11.36
N ASP A 51 8.18 16.77 11.16
CA ASP A 51 9.15 17.59 10.44
C ASP A 51 9.37 18.87 11.23
N ILE A 52 10.63 19.24 11.45
CA ILE A 52 11.01 20.45 12.18
C ILE A 52 11.65 21.39 11.16
N PRO A 53 10.97 22.48 10.77
CA PRO A 53 11.54 23.43 9.84
C PRO A 53 12.72 24.14 10.51
N LEU A 54 13.94 23.81 10.08
CA LEU A 54 15.18 24.42 10.58
C LEU A 54 15.56 25.72 9.86
N HIS A 55 14.76 26.14 8.87
CA HIS A 55 15.16 27.17 7.92
C HIS A 55 15.02 28.60 8.45
N ASP A 56 14.14 28.81 9.44
CA ASP A 56 13.85 30.12 10.03
C ASP A 56 13.78 30.02 11.57
N PRO A 57 14.18 31.08 12.29
CA PRO A 57 13.98 31.15 13.74
C PRO A 57 12.48 31.23 14.05
N PHE A 58 11.95 30.20 14.69
CA PHE A 58 10.56 30.16 15.15
C PHE A 58 10.43 30.55 16.62
N MET A 59 9.38 31.29 16.96
CA MET A 59 8.91 31.29 18.35
C MET A 59 8.31 29.92 18.68
N LEU A 60 8.45 29.46 19.93
CA LEU A 60 7.97 28.13 20.34
C LEU A 60 6.49 27.89 19.98
N LYS A 61 5.64 28.92 20.13
CA LYS A 61 4.21 28.83 19.78
C LYS A 61 3.97 28.60 18.28
N GLU A 62 4.77 29.24 17.44
CA GLU A 62 4.69 29.13 15.98
C GLU A 62 5.17 27.75 15.52
N LEU A 63 6.25 27.26 16.11
CA LEU A 63 6.76 25.90 15.85
C LEU A 63 5.73 24.83 16.19
N VAL A 64 5.10 24.90 17.38
CA VAL A 64 4.07 23.93 17.78
C VAL A 64 2.89 23.95 16.80
N HIS A 65 2.50 25.13 16.33
CA HIS A 65 1.40 25.26 15.36
C HIS A 65 1.79 24.65 14.01
N ALA A 66 2.96 24.99 13.47
CA ALA A 66 3.47 24.45 12.21
C ALA A 66 3.59 22.92 12.24
N MET A 67 4.11 22.34 13.34
CA MET A 67 4.19 20.90 13.52
C MET A 67 2.81 20.22 13.62
N ALA A 68 1.83 20.90 14.23
CA ALA A 68 0.47 20.39 14.31
C ALA A 68 -0.20 20.36 12.92
N ASP A 69 -0.03 21.42 12.14
CA ASP A 69 -0.56 21.53 10.77
C ASP A 69 0.09 20.51 9.84
N TYR A 70 1.43 20.36 9.93
CA TYR A 70 2.17 19.32 9.23
C TYR A 70 1.62 17.94 9.57
N ARG A 71 1.55 17.57 10.86
CA ARG A 71 1.02 16.28 11.30
C ARG A 71 -0.41 16.04 10.83
N TYR A 72 -1.25 17.07 10.82
CA TYR A 72 -2.62 16.97 10.33
C TYR A 72 -2.67 16.65 8.82
N SER A 73 -1.90 17.38 8.01
CA SER A 73 -1.82 17.13 6.56
C SER A 73 -1.24 15.75 6.24
N THR A 74 -0.16 15.35 6.91
CA THR A 74 0.43 14.02 6.78
C THR A 74 -0.53 12.91 7.19
N THR A 75 -1.27 13.08 8.29
CA THR A 75 -2.25 12.07 8.74
C THR A 75 -3.34 11.87 7.68
N LYS A 76 -3.82 12.95 7.04
CA LYS A 76 -4.77 12.83 5.93
C LYS A 76 -4.19 12.04 4.75
N GLN A 77 -2.94 12.31 4.41
CA GLN A 77 -2.26 11.61 3.32
C GLN A 77 -2.09 10.11 3.63
N LEU A 78 -1.72 9.76 4.86
CA LEU A 78 -1.62 8.37 5.32
C LEU A 78 -2.97 7.64 5.27
N VAL A 79 -4.06 8.31 5.67
CA VAL A 79 -5.42 7.78 5.56
C VAL A 79 -5.79 7.52 4.09
N GLU A 80 -5.41 8.41 3.18
CA GLU A 80 -5.65 8.22 1.75
C GLU A 80 -4.90 7.01 1.19
N TYR A 81 -3.64 6.80 1.58
CA TYR A 81 -2.89 5.59 1.20
C TYR A 81 -3.54 4.32 1.73
N TYR A 82 -3.94 4.31 3.00
CA TYR A 82 -4.65 3.17 3.59
C TYR A 82 -5.97 2.86 2.86
N ASN A 83 -6.76 3.88 2.53
CA ASN A 83 -8.00 3.71 1.78
C ASN A 83 -7.76 3.15 0.37
N GLN A 84 -6.66 3.54 -0.28
CA GLN A 84 -6.28 2.97 -1.58
C GLN A 84 -5.86 1.51 -1.47
N ILE A 85 -5.08 1.14 -0.43
CA ILE A 85 -4.76 -0.27 -0.13
C ILE A 85 -6.04 -1.08 0.02
N PHE A 86 -7.00 -0.59 0.81
CA PHE A 86 -8.28 -1.25 1.00
C PHE A 86 -9.04 -1.46 -0.32
N LYS A 87 -9.05 -0.48 -1.22
CA LYS A 87 -9.66 -0.62 -2.56
C LYS A 87 -9.01 -1.75 -3.37
N TYR A 88 -7.68 -1.88 -3.35
CA TYR A 88 -7.00 -2.99 -4.03
C TYR A 88 -7.35 -4.35 -3.41
N LEU A 89 -7.49 -4.44 -2.09
CA LEU A 89 -7.94 -5.67 -1.44
C LEU A 89 -9.36 -6.06 -1.86
N VAL A 90 -10.26 -5.10 -2.02
CA VAL A 90 -11.62 -5.33 -2.52
C VAL A 90 -11.60 -5.87 -3.96
N VAL A 91 -10.78 -5.30 -4.85
CA VAL A 91 -10.65 -5.81 -6.23
C VAL A 91 -10.19 -7.27 -6.24
N VAL A 92 -9.22 -7.62 -5.40
CA VAL A 92 -8.77 -9.02 -5.28
C VAL A 92 -9.86 -9.92 -4.73
N TYR A 93 -10.62 -9.45 -3.73
CA TYR A 93 -11.76 -10.19 -3.18
C TYR A 93 -12.81 -10.51 -4.24
N GLU A 94 -13.22 -9.50 -5.02
CA GLU A 94 -14.26 -9.63 -6.06
C GLU A 94 -13.88 -10.69 -7.10
N GLY A 95 -12.59 -10.79 -7.46
CA GLY A 95 -12.14 -11.81 -8.39
C GLY A 95 -12.17 -13.26 -7.84
N PHE A 96 -12.21 -13.44 -6.52
CA PHE A 96 -12.38 -14.75 -5.89
C PHE A 96 -13.80 -15.03 -5.39
N GLU A 97 -14.70 -14.04 -5.39
CA GLU A 97 -16.02 -14.10 -4.74
C GLU A 97 -16.84 -15.32 -5.19
N THR A 98 -16.87 -15.58 -6.49
CA THR A 98 -17.63 -16.69 -7.09
C THR A 98 -17.14 -18.07 -6.65
N ASN A 99 -15.88 -18.17 -6.20
CA ASN A 99 -15.22 -19.42 -5.78
C ASN A 99 -14.79 -19.39 -4.30
N MET A 100 -15.36 -18.48 -3.50
CA MET A 100 -14.94 -18.24 -2.13
C MET A 100 -15.06 -19.47 -1.22
N SER A 101 -16.01 -20.38 -1.51
CA SER A 101 -16.17 -21.63 -0.76
C SER A 101 -14.91 -22.51 -0.80
N ALA A 102 -14.21 -22.55 -1.93
CA ALA A 102 -12.95 -23.26 -2.10
C ALA A 102 -11.75 -22.40 -1.69
N MET A 103 -11.84 -21.08 -1.84
CA MET A 103 -10.71 -20.16 -1.64
C MET A 103 -10.60 -19.56 -0.24
N LYS A 104 -11.58 -19.79 0.65
CA LYS A 104 -11.67 -19.16 1.98
C LYS A 104 -10.35 -19.20 2.77
N THR A 105 -9.71 -20.36 2.86
CA THR A 105 -8.45 -20.50 3.61
C THR A 105 -7.33 -19.67 3.00
N HIS A 106 -7.21 -19.67 1.67
CA HIS A 106 -6.20 -18.89 0.96
C HIS A 106 -6.46 -17.38 1.07
N TRP A 107 -7.73 -16.97 1.01
CA TRP A 107 -8.15 -15.58 1.22
C TRP A 107 -7.77 -15.08 2.62
N LEU A 108 -8.03 -15.86 3.66
CA LEU A 108 -7.65 -15.48 5.03
C LEU A 108 -6.13 -15.30 5.17
N LEU A 109 -5.34 -16.25 4.68
CA LEU A 109 -3.88 -16.15 4.71
C LEU A 109 -3.37 -14.94 3.93
N TYR A 110 -4.01 -14.61 2.81
CA TYR A 110 -3.70 -13.44 2.01
C TYR A 110 -3.99 -12.14 2.77
N VAL A 111 -5.19 -11.99 3.35
CA VAL A 111 -5.56 -10.81 4.12
C VAL A 111 -4.65 -10.63 5.33
N GLU A 112 -4.33 -11.69 6.07
CA GLU A 112 -3.37 -11.63 7.18
C GLU A 112 -1.97 -11.18 6.74
N LYS A 113 -1.53 -11.61 5.56
CA LYS A 113 -0.24 -11.16 5.01
C LYS A 113 -0.28 -9.67 4.68
N MET A 114 -1.38 -9.19 4.11
CA MET A 114 -1.56 -7.77 3.77
C MET A 114 -1.67 -6.91 5.01
N ASP A 115 -2.41 -7.36 6.01
CA ASP A 115 -2.53 -6.69 7.31
C ASP A 115 -1.17 -6.50 7.97
N ARG A 116 -0.36 -7.57 8.06
CA ARG A 116 1.02 -7.49 8.58
C ARG A 116 1.91 -6.53 7.79
N LEU A 117 1.76 -6.48 6.46
CA LEU A 117 2.54 -5.57 5.61
C LEU A 117 2.20 -4.11 5.92
N VAL A 118 0.91 -3.80 6.04
CA VAL A 118 0.42 -2.45 6.37
C VAL A 118 0.83 -2.06 7.80
N GLU A 119 0.71 -2.98 8.76
CA GLU A 119 1.15 -2.78 10.14
C GLU A 119 2.63 -2.40 10.21
N GLU A 120 3.50 -3.17 9.57
CA GLU A 120 4.94 -2.90 9.56
C GLU A 120 5.26 -1.57 8.85
N ALA A 121 4.53 -1.21 7.79
CA ALA A 121 4.71 0.08 7.14
C ALA A 121 4.42 1.26 8.08
N PHE A 122 3.30 1.21 8.83
CA PHE A 122 2.98 2.23 9.82
C PHE A 122 3.96 2.25 11.00
N ARG A 123 4.40 1.07 11.45
CA ARG A 123 5.43 0.96 12.48
C ARG A 123 6.72 1.63 12.05
N LEU A 124 7.17 1.42 10.82
CA LEU A 124 8.35 2.06 10.25
C LEU A 124 8.16 3.57 10.09
N CYS A 125 7.01 4.02 9.59
CA CYS A 125 6.65 5.44 9.53
C CYS A 125 6.83 6.14 10.89
N VAL A 126 6.27 5.56 11.96
CA VAL A 126 6.40 6.10 13.33
C VAL A 126 7.85 6.07 13.80
N LYS A 127 8.56 4.96 13.59
CA LYS A 127 9.97 4.83 13.95
C LYS A 127 10.84 5.89 13.27
N CYS A 128 10.71 6.05 11.96
CA CYS A 128 11.42 7.07 11.17
C CYS A 128 11.10 8.49 11.67
N SER A 129 9.84 8.75 12.01
CA SER A 129 9.42 10.06 12.55
C SER A 129 10.13 10.38 13.88
N LEU A 130 10.21 9.40 14.78
CA LEU A 130 10.89 9.56 16.08
C LEU A 130 12.40 9.67 15.94
N GLN A 131 13.00 8.93 14.99
CA GLN A 131 14.43 9.03 14.68
C GLN A 131 14.78 10.42 14.18
N ARG A 132 13.98 10.98 13.25
CA ARG A 132 14.16 12.36 12.78
C ARG A 132 14.07 13.35 13.94
N LEU A 133 13.08 13.21 14.83
CA LEU A 133 12.98 14.08 16.01
C LEU A 133 14.24 14.00 16.89
N LEU A 134 14.75 12.79 17.14
CA LEU A 134 15.96 12.59 17.93
C LEU A 134 17.19 13.25 17.27
N GLU A 135 17.36 13.09 15.97
CA GLU A 135 18.45 13.73 15.20
C GLU A 135 18.40 15.26 15.33
N HIS A 136 17.21 15.86 15.26
CA HIS A 136 17.04 17.30 15.44
C HIS A 136 17.34 17.77 16.88
N LEU A 137 17.02 16.95 17.90
CA LEU A 137 17.23 17.30 19.31
C LEU A 137 18.69 17.14 19.76
N VAL A 138 19.39 16.14 19.24
CA VAL A 138 20.80 15.88 19.59
C VAL A 138 21.74 16.87 18.89
N GLY A 139 21.34 17.39 17.73
CA GLY A 139 22.23 18.19 16.87
C GLY A 139 23.32 17.33 16.23
N ASP A 140 24.06 17.89 15.27
CA ASP A 140 25.11 17.17 14.53
C ASP A 140 26.38 16.86 15.37
N GLY A 141 26.40 17.21 16.66
CA GLY A 141 27.58 17.08 17.53
C GLY A 141 28.79 17.92 17.10
N THR A 142 28.70 18.66 15.99
CA THR A 142 29.77 19.48 15.40
C THR A 142 29.48 20.98 15.41
N ALA A 143 28.23 21.38 15.64
CA ALA A 143 27.83 22.76 15.93
C ALA A 143 28.12 23.11 17.41
N GLY A 144 29.39 23.05 17.81
CA GLY A 144 29.85 23.89 18.92
C GLY A 144 29.61 25.36 18.53
N PRO A 145 29.33 26.27 19.49
CA PRO A 145 29.07 27.67 19.15
C PRO A 145 30.26 28.22 18.37
N THR A 146 30.04 28.57 17.11
CA THR A 146 31.01 29.33 16.33
C THR A 146 31.18 30.70 17.00
N PRO A 147 32.43 31.13 17.26
CA PRO A 147 32.73 32.37 17.97
C PRO A 147 32.29 33.63 17.23
#